data_AF-A0A7C5F0W9-F1
#
_entry.id   AF-A0A7C5F0W9-F1
#
_cell.length_a   1.000
_cell.length_b   1.000
_cell.length_c   1.000
_cell.angle_alpha   90.00
_cell.angle_beta   90.00
_cell.angle_gamma   90.00
#
_symmetry.space_group_name_H-M   'P 1'
#
loop_
_entity.id
_entity.type
_entity.pdbx_description
1 polymer ?
#
loop_
_entity_poly.entity_id
_entity_poly.type
_entity_poly.pdbx_seq_one_letter_code
_entity_poly.pdbx_strand_id
1 'polypeptide(L)' 'MRKNKITLSLPPEFIRLCEHDGVKPEVVLRGFIADLCGIMNWANSPRTDGYSSNGSDERYYAERYYERVGYPYINHEP' A
#
# COMPACT_ATOMS: atom_id res chain seq x y z
N MET A 1 16.10 16.21 -6.49
CA MET A 1 14.74 15.72 -6.85
C MET A 1 14.47 14.43 -6.10
N ARG A 2 13.27 14.26 -5.52
CA ARG A 2 12.85 12.97 -4.95
C ARG A 2 12.54 12.00 -6.09
N LYS A 3 12.94 10.73 -5.94
CA LYS A 3 12.62 9.66 -6.91
C LYS A 3 11.26 9.08 -6.54
N ASN A 4 10.30 9.10 -7.47
CA ASN A 4 8.94 8.55 -7.28
C ASN A 4 8.80 7.11 -7.82
N LYS A 5 9.91 6.46 -8.16
CA LYS A 5 9.94 5.09 -8.66
C LYS A 5 11.04 4.32 -7.95
N ILE A 6 10.67 3.17 -7.41
CA ILE A 6 11.56 2.17 -6.84
C ILE A 6 11.29 0.82 -7.51
N THR A 7 12.29 -0.06 -7.52
CA THR A 7 12.15 -1.47 -7.93
C THR A 7 12.41 -2.34 -6.73
N LEU A 8 11.50 -3.27 -6.44
CA LEU A 8 11.61 -4.20 -5.33
C LEU A 8 11.71 -5.62 -5.89
N SER A 9 12.67 -6.41 -5.39
CA SER A 9 12.64 -7.86 -5.53
C SER A 9 11.66 -8.41 -4.50
N LEU A 10 10.61 -9.09 -4.96
CA LEU A 10 9.57 -9.61 -4.07
C LEU A 10 9.99 -10.96 -3.48
N PRO A 11 9.77 -11.20 -2.17
CA PRO A 11 10.12 -12.47 -1.55
C PRO A 11 9.18 -13.59 -2.03
N PRO A 12 9.65 -14.84 -2.15
CA PRO A 12 8.82 -15.97 -2.59
C PRO A 12 7.56 -16.19 -1.75
N GLU A 13 7.59 -15.83 -0.46
CA GLU A 13 6.44 -15.92 0.45
C GLU A 13 5.28 -15.04 -0.02
N PHE A 14 5.58 -13.81 -0.41
CA PHE A 14 4.57 -12.86 -0.88
C PHE A 14 4.04 -13.27 -2.26
N ILE A 15 4.92 -13.81 -3.12
CA ILE A 15 4.52 -14.35 -4.42
C ILE A 15 3.57 -15.54 -4.23
N ARG A 16 3.91 -16.50 -3.38
CA ARG A 16 3.05 -17.66 -3.10
C ARG A 16 1.69 -17.26 -2.53
N LEU A 17 1.65 -16.27 -1.64
CA LEU A 17 0.40 -15.72 -1.11
C LEU A 17 -0.48 -15.15 -2.25
N CYS A 18 0.11 -14.31 -3.10
CA CYS A 18 -0.56 -13.72 -4.25
C CYS A 18 -1.07 -14.78 -5.24
N GLU A 19 -0.27 -15.80 -5.53
CA GLU A 19 -0.64 -16.91 -6.41
C GLU A 19 -1.77 -17.76 -5.83
N HIS A 20 -1.72 -18.07 -4.54
CA HIS A 20 -2.78 -18.80 -3.83
C HIS A 20 -4.13 -18.09 -3.93
N ASP A 21 -4.14 -16.77 -3.76
CA ASP A 21 -5.35 -15.95 -3.79
C ASP A 21 -5.74 -15.48 -5.21
N GLY A 22 -4.93 -15.77 -6.23
CA GLY A 22 -5.16 -15.34 -7.61
C GLY A 22 -5.04 -13.83 -7.83
N VAL A 23 -4.31 -13.11 -6.97
CA VAL A 23 -4.15 -11.66 -7.02
C VAL A 23 -2.74 -11.31 -7.49
N LYS A 24 -2.61 -10.32 -8.39
CA LYS A 24 -1.27 -9.84 -8.79
C LYS A 24 -0.60 -9.09 -7.63
N PRO A 25 0.72 -9.28 -7.38
CA PRO A 25 1.43 -8.56 -6.32
C PRO A 25 1.33 -7.03 -6.41
N GLU A 26 1.32 -6.49 -7.64
CA GLU A 26 1.17 -5.05 -7.89
C GLU A 26 -0.17 -4.48 -7.41
N VAL A 27 -1.25 -5.28 -7.44
CA VAL A 27 -2.57 -4.87 -6.96
C VAL A 27 -2.55 -4.75 -5.43
N VAL A 28 -1.98 -5.75 -4.75
CA VAL A 28 -1.86 -5.74 -3.28
C VAL A 28 -1.03 -4.56 -2.80
N LEU A 29 0.14 -4.35 -3.42
CA LEU A 29 1.05 -3.25 -3.03
C LEU A 29 0.44 -1.87 -3.30
N ARG A 30 -0.20 -1.67 -4.46
CA ARG A 30 -0.88 -0.40 -4.76
C ARG A 30 -2.06 -0.14 -3.84
N GLY A 31 -2.85 -1.18 -3.53
CA GLY A 31 -3.96 -1.10 -2.59
C GLY A 31 -3.49 -0.63 -1.22
N PHE A 32 -2.49 -1.29 -0.64
CA PHE A 32 -1.94 -0.90 0.66
C PHE A 32 -1.39 0.54 0.67
N ILE A 33 -0.65 0.94 -0.36
CA ILE A 33 -0.15 2.32 -0.49
C ILE A 33 -1.31 3.31 -0.62
N ALA A 34 -2.33 2.99 -1.41
CA ALA A 34 -3.50 3.84 -1.58
C ALA A 34 -4.28 4.00 -0.28
N ASP A 35 -4.44 2.93 0.50
CA ASP A 35 -5.11 2.97 1.80
C ASP A 35 -4.32 3.80 2.81
N LEU A 36 -3.02 3.56 2.93
CA LEU A 36 -2.14 4.33 3.81
C LEU A 36 -2.10 5.82 3.45
N CYS A 37 -2.14 6.15 2.15
CA CYS A 37 -2.11 7.54 1.68
C CYS A 37 -3.51 8.18 1.54
N GLY A 38 -4.59 7.48 1.89
CA GLY A 38 -5.96 8.00 1.78
C GLY A 38 -6.41 8.33 0.34
N ILE A 39 -5.88 7.62 -0.67
CA ILE A 39 -6.15 7.89 -2.09
C ILE A 39 -7.53 7.35 -2.46
N MET A 40 -8.57 8.14 -2.24
CA MET A 40 -9.95 7.81 -2.61
C MET A 40 -10.25 8.24 -4.05
N ASN A 41 -10.96 7.42 -4.82
CA ASN A 41 -11.52 7.84 -6.11
C ASN A 41 -12.89 7.20 -6.39
N TRP A 42 -13.92 8.05 -6.43
CA TRP A 42 -15.30 7.63 -6.70
C TRP A 42 -15.67 7.68 -8.19
N ALA A 43 -14.91 8.41 -9.01
CA ALA A 43 -15.20 8.59 -10.43
C ALA A 43 -14.48 7.56 -11.31
N ASN A 44 -13.26 7.17 -10.94
CA ASN A 44 -12.47 6.15 -11.63
C ASN A 44 -11.77 5.26 -10.57
N SER A 45 -12.37 4.14 -10.20
CA SER A 45 -11.79 3.21 -9.23
C SER A 45 -11.29 1.96 -9.96
N PRO A 46 -9.97 1.85 -10.29
CA PRO A 46 -8.86 2.70 -9.85
C PRO A 46 -8.55 3.93 -10.73
N ARG A 47 -7.76 4.89 -10.19
CA ARG A 47 -7.20 6.03 -10.94
C ARG A 47 -6.38 5.54 -12.14
N THR A 48 -6.05 6.44 -13.06
CA THR A 48 -5.22 6.12 -14.25
C THR A 48 -3.82 5.58 -13.91
N ASP A 49 -3.28 5.92 -12.73
CA ASP A 49 -2.02 5.40 -12.18
C ASP A 49 -2.17 4.08 -11.42
N GLY A 50 -3.41 3.55 -11.35
CA GLY A 50 -3.74 2.28 -10.70
C GLY A 50 -3.92 2.37 -9.19
N TYR A 51 -3.86 3.56 -8.57
CA TYR A 51 -4.11 3.71 -7.13
C TYR A 51 -5.58 3.99 -6.83
N SER A 52 -6.11 3.28 -5.85
CA SER A 52 -7.42 3.54 -5.24
C SER A 52 -7.49 2.81 -3.92
N SER A 53 -8.04 3.48 -2.90
CA SER A 53 -8.30 2.88 -1.60
C SER A 53 -9.33 1.76 -1.72
N ASN A 54 -9.14 0.70 -0.93
CA ASN A 54 -10.04 -0.45 -0.86
C ASN A 54 -11.27 -0.18 0.02
N GLY A 55 -11.19 0.75 0.96
CA GLY A 55 -12.31 1.07 1.85
C GLY A 55 -11.90 1.86 3.09
N SER A 56 -12.89 2.31 3.88
CA SER A 56 -12.62 3.07 5.10
C SER A 56 -11.88 2.27 6.15
N ASP A 57 -12.21 1.00 6.28
CA ASP A 57 -11.64 0.12 7.29
C ASP A 57 -10.19 -0.21 6.93
N GLU A 58 -9.91 -0.45 5.64
CA GLU A 58 -8.55 -0.69 5.15
C GLU A 58 -7.65 0.52 5.38
N ARG A 59 -8.15 1.75 5.15
CA ARG A 59 -7.42 2.97 5.52
C ARG A 59 -7.11 3.03 7.02
N TYR A 60 -8.12 2.73 7.85
CA TYR A 60 -7.96 2.71 9.30
C TYR A 60 -6.90 1.68 9.73
N TYR A 61 -6.95 0.44 9.22
CA TYR A 61 -5.97 -0.59 9.57
C TYR A 61 -4.57 -0.30 9.02
N ALA A 62 -4.45 0.27 7.82
CA ALA A 62 -3.17 0.66 7.25
C ALA A 62 -2.49 1.75 8.08
N GLU A 63 -3.24 2.78 8.50
CA GLU A 63 -2.76 3.83 9.42
C GLU A 63 -2.33 3.23 10.75
N ARG A 64 -3.16 2.38 11.38
CA ARG A 64 -2.84 1.74 12.66
C ARG A 64 -1.60 0.85 12.57
N TYR A 65 -1.41 0.12 11.47
CA TYR A 65 -0.19 -0.63 11.23
C TYR A 65 1.02 0.31 11.14
N TYR A 66 0.91 1.37 10.33
CA TYR A 66 1.99 2.32 10.09
C TYR A 66 2.44 3.04 11.38
N GLU A 67 1.49 3.46 12.21
CA GLU A 67 1.73 4.05 13.52
C GLU A 67 2.36 3.06 14.50
N ARG A 68 1.83 1.83 14.59
CA ARG A 68 2.30 0.82 15.55
C ARG A 68 3.71 0.31 15.26
N VAL A 69 4.09 0.23 13.99
CA VAL A 69 5.49 -0.06 13.61
C VAL A 69 6.41 1.08 14.05
N GLY A 70 5.88 2.28 14.22
CA GLY A 70 6.63 3.46 14.64
C GLY A 70 7.31 4.18 13.48
N TYR A 71 6.86 3.96 12.23
CA TYR A 71 7.39 4.69 11.08
C TYR A 71 7.34 6.22 11.21
N PRO A 72 6.30 6.84 11.83
CA PRO A 72 6.32 8.28 12.11
C PRO A 72 7.50 8.73 12.98
N TYR A 73 8.04 7.84 13.81
CA TYR A 73 9.07 8.13 14.80
C TYR A 73 10.47 7.63 14.40
N ILE A 74 10.59 6.80 13.36
CA ILE A 74 11.85 6.12 13.03
C ILE A 74 13.01 7.07 12.69
N ASN A 75 12.69 8.28 12.19
CA ASN A 75 13.68 9.31 11.86
C ASN A 75 13.51 10.56 12.74
N HIS A 76 12.69 10.50 13.79
CA HIS A 76 12.53 11.58 14.75
C HIS A 76 13.12 11.02 16.04
N GLU A 77 14.37 11.40 16.36
CA GLU A 77 14.87 11.14 17.72
C GLU A 77 13.87 11.75 18.72
N PRO A 78 13.62 11.08 19.87
CA PRO A 78 12.72 11.60 20.89
C PRO A 78 13.09 13.02 21.35
#